data_AF-A0A2K3MDH5-F1
#
_entry.id   AF-A0A2K3MDH5-F1
#
_cell.length_a   1.000
_cell.length_b   1.000
_cell.length_c   1.000
_cell.angle_alpha   90.00
_cell.angle_beta   90.00
_cell.angle_gamma   90.00
#
_symmetry.space_group_name_H-M   'P 1'
#
loop_
_entity.id
_entity.type
_entity.pdbx_description
1 polymer ?
#
loop_
_entity_poly.entity_id
_entity_poly.type
_entity_poly.pdbx_seq_one_letter_code
_entity_poly.pdbx_strand_id
1 'polypeptide(L)'
;MSQIALFKYVCQNVEEGFVFCGDTAQTIARGIDFRFQDIKSLFYKKFVQESKRGAYNKGKDKMKVSETFLLNQNFRTHAGVLKLSQSIIELLFLFFPHSIDVLKPETSLIYGEAPVVLECESKKNAIVTIFGTTGHESGKIVGFGAEQVILVRDDYARKEILEYVGKQALVLTILECKGLEFQDVLLYNFFGTSPLQNRWRVVYEYMNEQDMLEHTESKSFPSFNDSKHNILCSELKQLYVAVTRTRQRLWICENTEDFCQPMFDYWKKKCLVQFKELDDSLAQAMKVASSPDEWKSRGKKLYYQNNFEMATTCFERAGDSYWEKRSKAAGLRATANRLHDLNPEDANAVL
;
A
#
# COMPACT_ATOMS: atom_id res chain seq x y z
N MET A 1 -6.44 -19.67 2.97
CA MET A 1 -6.83 -20.05 4.35
C MET A 1 -6.52 -21.51 4.69
N SER A 2 -6.93 -22.50 3.89
CA SER A 2 -6.70 -23.94 4.21
C SER A 2 -5.24 -24.34 4.43
N GLN A 3 -4.28 -23.62 3.84
CA GLN A 3 -2.84 -23.83 4.06
C GLN A 3 -2.44 -23.68 5.54
N ILE A 4 -3.10 -22.81 6.32
CA ILE A 4 -2.83 -22.65 7.75
C ILE A 4 -3.05 -23.97 8.48
N ALA A 5 -4.03 -24.78 8.06
CA ALA A 5 -4.31 -26.07 8.69
C ALA A 5 -3.15 -27.08 8.55
N LEU A 6 -2.20 -26.87 7.64
CA LEU A 6 -1.00 -27.71 7.52
C LEU A 6 -0.05 -27.53 8.71
N PHE A 7 -0.09 -26.37 9.39
CA PHE A 7 0.77 -26.13 10.55
C PHE A 7 0.49 -27.07 11.73
N LYS A 8 -0.68 -27.75 11.76
CA LYS A 8 -0.98 -28.78 12.76
C LYS A 8 0.00 -29.97 12.72
N TYR A 9 0.64 -30.20 11.56
CA TYR A 9 1.64 -31.24 11.41
C TYR A 9 3.04 -30.79 11.83
N VAL A 10 3.26 -29.48 11.97
CA VAL A 10 4.55 -28.89 12.36
C VAL A 10 4.65 -28.77 13.87
N CYS A 11 3.59 -28.33 14.54
CA CYS A 11 3.55 -28.16 15.98
C CYS A 11 2.29 -28.79 16.58
N GLN A 12 2.49 -29.68 17.56
CA GLN A 12 1.42 -30.39 18.27
C GLN A 12 0.90 -29.60 19.49
N ASN A 13 1.65 -28.60 19.97
CA ASN A 13 1.22 -27.73 21.06
C ASN A 13 0.22 -26.69 20.53
N VAL A 14 -1.06 -27.01 20.62
CA VAL A 14 -2.17 -26.15 20.16
C VAL A 14 -2.42 -24.98 21.13
N GLU A 15 -2.01 -25.08 22.39
CA GLU A 15 -2.29 -24.07 23.42
C GLU A 15 -1.34 -22.87 23.32
N GLU A 16 -0.04 -23.13 23.16
CA GLU A 16 0.99 -22.08 23.19
C GLU A 16 1.89 -22.06 21.95
N GLY A 17 1.79 -23.09 21.09
CA GLY A 17 2.72 -23.26 19.97
C GLY A 17 2.46 -22.37 18.77
N PHE A 18 1.40 -21.55 18.77
CA PHE A 18 1.00 -20.73 17.64
C PHE A 18 0.67 -19.29 18.05
N VAL A 19 1.32 -18.33 17.38
CA VAL A 19 0.99 -16.92 17.47
C VAL A 19 0.76 -16.41 16.04
N PHE A 20 -0.46 -15.94 15.76
CA PHE A 20 -0.81 -15.32 14.49
C PHE A 20 -0.86 -13.81 14.68
N CYS A 21 -0.13 -13.08 13.84
CA CYS A 21 -0.09 -11.61 13.83
C CYS A 21 -0.28 -11.08 12.42
N GLY A 22 -0.79 -9.85 12.30
CA GLY A 22 -1.03 -9.21 11.02
C GLY A 22 -2.09 -8.13 11.12
N ASP A 23 -2.35 -7.50 9.97
CA ASP A 23 -3.34 -6.45 9.80
C ASP A 23 -4.23 -6.82 8.60
N THR A 24 -5.53 -6.95 8.85
CA THR A 24 -6.49 -7.41 7.86
C THR A 24 -6.81 -6.35 6.81
N ALA A 25 -6.54 -5.07 7.09
CA ALA A 25 -6.63 -4.00 6.09
C ALA A 25 -5.47 -4.02 5.08
N GLN A 26 -4.35 -4.70 5.39
CA GLN A 26 -3.20 -4.85 4.48
C GLN A 26 -3.27 -6.13 3.61
N THR A 27 -4.42 -6.80 3.56
CA THR A 27 -4.64 -7.99 2.72
C THR A 27 -4.92 -7.61 1.25
N ILE A 28 -3.87 -7.17 0.54
CA ILE A 28 -3.95 -6.74 -0.88
C ILE A 28 -3.59 -7.82 -1.91
N ALA A 29 -3.20 -9.02 -1.47
CA ALA A 29 -2.84 -10.09 -2.39
C ALA A 29 -4.10 -10.71 -3.02
N ARG A 30 -4.08 -10.92 -4.33
CA ARG A 30 -5.25 -11.44 -5.08
C ARG A 30 -5.70 -12.79 -4.52
N GLY A 31 -7.00 -12.91 -4.25
CA GLY A 31 -7.62 -14.14 -3.74
C GLY A 31 -7.31 -14.43 -2.26
N ILE A 32 -6.67 -13.51 -1.54
CA ILE A 32 -6.39 -13.63 -0.11
C ILE A 32 -7.15 -12.53 0.63
N ASP A 33 -8.31 -12.90 1.16
CA ASP A 33 -9.00 -12.12 2.18
C ASP A 33 -9.26 -13.02 3.39
N PHE A 34 -9.07 -12.47 4.59
CA PHE A 34 -9.37 -13.17 5.83
C PHE A 34 -9.57 -12.19 6.97
N ARG A 35 -10.38 -12.62 7.96
CA ARG A 35 -10.42 -12.01 9.28
C ARG A 35 -9.77 -12.89 10.32
N PHE A 36 -9.28 -12.30 11.40
CA PHE A 36 -8.81 -13.07 12.55
C PHE A 36 -9.92 -13.94 13.13
N GLN A 37 -11.19 -13.53 13.02
CA GLN A 37 -12.33 -14.38 13.37
C GLN A 37 -12.37 -15.68 12.55
N ASP A 38 -12.03 -15.62 11.27
CA ASP A 38 -12.01 -16.79 10.39
C ASP A 38 -10.82 -17.71 10.75
N ILE A 39 -9.66 -17.13 11.07
CA ILE A 39 -8.49 -17.89 11.57
C ILE A 39 -8.83 -18.58 12.89
N LYS A 40 -9.45 -17.88 13.83
CA LYS A 40 -9.89 -18.45 15.12
C LYS A 40 -10.85 -19.61 14.90
N SER A 41 -11.82 -19.45 14.00
CA SER A 41 -12.78 -20.48 13.66
C SER A 41 -12.12 -21.70 13.01
N LEU A 42 -11.17 -21.48 12.09
CA LEU A 42 -10.39 -22.54 11.46
C LEU A 42 -9.52 -23.27 12.48
N PHE A 43 -8.83 -22.53 13.35
CA PHE A 43 -7.95 -23.06 14.38
C PHE A 43 -8.73 -23.96 15.35
N TYR A 44 -9.87 -23.48 15.83
CA TYR A 44 -10.75 -24.28 16.69
C TYR A 44 -11.22 -25.57 16.00
N LYS A 45 -11.70 -25.48 14.75
CA LYS A 45 -12.18 -26.65 14.01
C LYS A 45 -11.07 -27.66 13.67
N LYS A 46 -9.90 -27.20 13.23
CA LYS A 46 -8.85 -28.05 12.66
C LYS A 46 -7.76 -28.46 13.63
N PHE A 47 -7.46 -27.65 14.64
CA PHE A 47 -6.39 -27.93 15.60
C PHE A 47 -6.93 -28.45 16.91
N VAL A 48 -8.08 -27.95 17.39
CA VAL A 48 -8.67 -28.35 18.67
C VAL A 48 -9.67 -29.50 18.52
N GLN A 49 -10.61 -29.40 17.57
CA GLN A 49 -11.69 -30.40 17.46
C GLN A 49 -11.24 -31.71 16.81
N GLU A 50 -10.38 -31.65 15.77
CA GLU A 50 -9.85 -32.85 15.09
C GLU A 50 -8.85 -33.62 15.95
N SER A 51 -8.04 -32.96 16.79
CA SER A 51 -7.12 -33.61 17.72
C SER A 51 -7.86 -34.38 18.83
N LYS A 52 -9.02 -33.88 19.28
CA LYS A 52 -9.88 -34.55 20.27
C LYS A 52 -10.64 -35.77 19.70
N ARG A 53 -10.75 -35.95 18.38
CA ARG A 53 -11.38 -37.15 17.79
C ARG A 53 -10.55 -38.43 17.96
N GLY A 54 -9.26 -38.33 18.29
CA GLY A 54 -8.39 -39.49 18.57
C GLY A 54 -8.41 -39.97 20.02
N ALA A 55 -8.95 -39.19 20.96
CA ALA A 55 -8.98 -39.51 22.38
C ALA A 55 -10.44 -39.65 22.85
N TYR A 56 -10.93 -40.89 22.91
CA TYR A 56 -12.23 -41.20 23.51
C TYR A 56 -12.19 -40.83 25.00
N ASN A 57 -13.13 -39.97 25.40
CA ASN A 57 -13.49 -39.57 26.77
C ASN A 57 -12.50 -38.68 27.54
N LYS A 58 -12.86 -37.39 27.68
CA LYS A 58 -13.12 -36.72 28.98
C LYS A 58 -13.45 -35.24 28.79
N GLY A 59 -14.53 -34.79 29.43
CA GLY A 59 -14.79 -33.38 29.77
C GLY A 59 -15.18 -32.44 28.63
N LYS A 60 -16.35 -31.80 28.75
CA LYS A 60 -16.68 -30.57 28.01
C LYS A 60 -15.85 -29.40 28.54
N ASP A 61 -14.53 -29.48 28.50
CA ASP A 61 -13.71 -28.30 28.69
C ASP A 61 -13.83 -27.46 27.42
N LYS A 62 -14.64 -26.40 27.53
CA LYS A 62 -14.73 -25.33 26.55
C LYS A 62 -13.35 -24.70 26.46
N MET A 63 -12.50 -25.25 25.61
CA MET A 63 -11.19 -24.69 25.32
C MET A 63 -11.41 -23.26 24.84
N LYS A 64 -11.01 -22.30 25.68
CA LYS A 64 -11.25 -20.87 25.47
C LYS A 64 -10.40 -20.45 24.28
N VAL A 65 -11.04 -20.00 23.20
CA VAL A 65 -10.32 -19.43 22.06
C VAL A 65 -9.57 -18.20 22.57
N SER A 66 -8.26 -18.15 22.34
CA SER A 66 -7.40 -17.07 22.82
C SER A 66 -7.93 -15.69 22.41
N GLU A 67 -7.87 -14.75 23.35
CA GLU A 67 -8.30 -13.37 23.13
C GLU A 67 -7.35 -12.69 22.14
N THR A 68 -7.87 -11.79 21.31
CA THR A 68 -7.03 -11.03 20.38
C THR A 68 -6.35 -9.93 21.17
N PHE A 69 -5.02 -9.90 21.17
CA PHE A 69 -4.26 -8.78 21.72
C PHE A 69 -4.04 -7.74 20.62
N LEU A 70 -4.51 -6.51 20.84
CA LEU A 70 -4.40 -5.41 19.89
C LEU A 70 -3.25 -4.46 20.29
N LEU A 71 -2.32 -4.24 19.36
CA LEU A 71 -1.31 -3.20 19.43
C LEU A 71 -1.83 -1.95 18.72
N ASN A 72 -2.20 -0.91 19.46
CA ASN A 72 -2.79 0.31 18.90
C ASN A 72 -1.83 1.52 18.91
N GLN A 73 -0.63 1.40 19.47
CA GLN A 73 0.35 2.49 19.49
C GLN A 73 1.32 2.35 18.32
N ASN A 74 1.36 3.37 17.46
CA ASN A 74 2.22 3.41 16.29
C ASN A 74 3.45 4.30 16.56
N PHE A 75 4.63 3.72 16.35
CA PHE A 75 5.93 4.40 16.52
C PHE A 75 6.64 4.68 15.18
N ARG A 76 6.00 4.34 14.06
CA ARG A 76 6.61 4.35 12.72
C ARG A 76 6.29 5.63 11.96
N THR A 77 5.06 6.12 12.13
CA THR A 77 4.53 7.31 11.44
C THR A 77 3.84 8.27 12.42
N HIS A 78 3.59 9.49 11.96
CA HIS A 78 3.00 10.56 12.74
C HIS A 78 1.46 10.56 12.67
N ALA A 79 0.83 11.28 13.62
CA ALA A 79 -0.61 11.30 13.78
C ALA A 79 -1.40 11.79 12.55
N GLY A 80 -0.81 12.63 11.70
CA GLY A 80 -1.47 13.16 10.48
C GLY A 80 -1.74 12.06 9.45
N VAL A 81 -0.73 11.26 9.11
CA VAL A 81 -0.86 10.09 8.23
C VAL A 81 -1.79 9.04 8.85
N LEU A 82 -1.73 8.84 10.17
CA LEU A 82 -2.65 7.91 10.84
C LEU A 82 -4.11 8.33 10.74
N LYS A 83 -4.43 9.60 10.97
CA LYS A 83 -5.80 10.12 10.82
C LYS A 83 -6.31 9.94 9.39
N LEU A 84 -5.45 10.18 8.39
CA LEU A 84 -5.79 9.90 7.00
C LEU A 84 -6.05 8.41 6.77
N SER A 85 -5.17 7.54 7.25
CA SER A 85 -5.34 6.08 7.11
C SER A 85 -6.61 5.56 7.82
N GLN A 86 -6.95 6.14 8.97
CA GLN A 86 -8.15 5.82 9.74
C GLN A 86 -9.41 6.19 8.95
N SER A 87 -9.39 7.30 8.21
CA SER A 87 -10.53 7.71 7.37
C SER A 87 -10.84 6.70 6.26
N ILE A 88 -9.83 5.96 5.78
CA ILE A 88 -9.97 4.89 4.78
C ILE A 88 -10.53 3.63 5.45
N ILE A 89 -10.06 3.32 6.66
CA ILE A 89 -10.58 2.21 7.48
C ILE A 89 -12.05 2.40 7.81
N GLU A 90 -12.49 3.63 8.09
CA GLU A 90 -13.91 3.96 8.32
C GLU A 90 -14.79 3.62 7.11
N LEU A 91 -14.32 3.93 5.90
CA LEU A 91 -15.02 3.53 4.66
C LEU A 91 -15.06 2.02 4.49
N LEU A 92 -13.97 1.32 4.82
CA LEU A 92 -13.94 -0.15 4.80
C LEU A 92 -14.90 -0.76 5.82
N PHE A 93 -15.01 -0.21 7.03
CA PHE A 93 -15.97 -0.70 8.03
C PHE A 93 -17.42 -0.52 7.60
N LEU A 94 -17.73 0.60 6.94
CA LEU A 94 -19.08 0.89 6.48
C LEU A 94 -19.47 -0.01 5.30
N PHE A 95 -18.68 0.04 4.23
CA PHE A 95 -19.03 -0.65 2.98
C PHE A 95 -18.76 -2.16 3.04
N PHE A 96 -17.77 -2.59 3.83
CA PHE A 96 -17.29 -3.97 3.87
C PHE A 96 -17.03 -4.48 5.30
N PRO A 97 -18.05 -4.49 6.20
CA PRO A 97 -17.91 -4.87 7.61
C PRO A 97 -17.45 -6.33 7.82
N HIS A 98 -17.57 -7.18 6.81
CA HIS A 98 -17.15 -8.57 6.84
C HIS A 98 -15.77 -8.84 6.21
N SER A 99 -15.09 -7.79 5.70
CA SER A 99 -13.81 -7.93 4.99
C SER A 99 -12.59 -7.51 5.81
N ILE A 100 -12.79 -6.87 6.96
CA ILE A 100 -11.73 -6.51 7.93
C ILE A 100 -12.21 -6.74 9.36
N ASP A 101 -11.27 -6.88 10.30
CA ASP A 101 -11.61 -6.95 11.73
C ASP A 101 -11.85 -5.55 12.29
N VAL A 102 -12.87 -5.40 13.13
CA VAL A 102 -13.14 -4.14 13.81
C VAL A 102 -12.15 -3.94 14.95
N LEU A 103 -11.18 -3.05 14.72
CA LEU A 103 -10.11 -2.73 15.65
C LEU A 103 -10.25 -1.29 16.17
N LYS A 104 -9.69 -1.03 17.35
CA LYS A 104 -9.61 0.34 17.88
C LYS A 104 -8.64 1.16 17.01
N PRO A 105 -8.92 2.45 16.76
CA PRO A 105 -8.02 3.31 16.00
C PRO A 105 -6.60 3.34 16.58
N GLU A 106 -5.62 3.42 15.69
CA GLU A 106 -4.22 3.60 16.08
C GLU A 106 -3.94 5.03 16.58
N THR A 107 -3.02 5.15 17.53
CA THR A 107 -2.53 6.44 18.04
C THR A 107 -1.02 6.54 17.86
N SER A 108 -0.52 7.75 17.61
CA SER A 108 0.91 8.03 17.58
C SER A 108 1.22 9.24 18.44
N LEU A 109 2.38 9.18 19.09
CA LEU A 109 2.94 10.29 19.86
C LEU A 109 3.84 11.19 18.98
N ILE A 110 4.04 10.82 17.71
CA ILE A 110 4.83 11.58 16.76
C ILE A 110 3.91 12.58 16.07
N TYR A 111 4.29 13.84 16.11
CA TYR A 111 3.63 14.93 15.37
C TYR A 111 4.38 15.20 14.09
N GLY A 112 3.65 15.54 13.03
CA GLY A 112 4.20 15.79 11.70
C GLY A 112 3.20 16.57 10.86
N GLU A 113 3.64 17.03 9.70
CA GLU A 113 2.83 17.83 8.77
C GLU A 113 1.62 17.04 8.27
N ALA A 114 0.53 17.73 7.91
CA ALA A 114 -0.60 17.05 7.28
C ALA A 114 -0.19 16.54 5.89
N PRO A 115 -0.71 15.38 5.45
CA PRO A 115 -0.56 14.94 4.06
C PRO A 115 -0.98 16.02 3.06
N VAL A 116 -0.24 16.14 1.97
CA VAL A 116 -0.42 17.20 0.98
C VAL A 116 -0.98 16.62 -0.32
N VAL A 117 -2.08 17.19 -0.80
CA VAL A 117 -2.57 17.00 -2.16
C VAL A 117 -1.95 18.08 -3.03
N LEU A 118 -1.25 17.67 -4.08
CA LEU A 118 -0.60 18.55 -5.04
C LEU A 118 -1.59 18.94 -6.14
N GLU A 119 -1.91 20.23 -6.21
CA GLU A 119 -2.75 20.80 -7.26
C GLU A 119 -1.84 21.26 -8.41
N CYS A 120 -2.13 20.79 -9.62
CA CYS A 120 -1.36 21.15 -10.81
C CYS A 120 -2.23 22.05 -11.70
N GLU A 121 -1.98 23.37 -11.67
CA GLU A 121 -2.78 24.37 -12.39
C GLU A 121 -2.79 24.21 -13.93
N SER A 122 -1.85 23.43 -14.48
CA SER A 122 -1.76 23.19 -15.92
C SER A 122 -1.95 21.72 -16.22
N LYS A 123 -2.47 21.39 -17.42
CA LYS A 123 -2.55 20.02 -17.97
C LYS A 123 -1.19 19.28 -18.02
N LYS A 124 -0.12 19.87 -17.52
CA LYS A 124 1.18 19.24 -17.34
C LYS A 124 1.09 18.28 -16.16
N ASN A 125 1.53 17.06 -16.39
CA ASN A 125 1.67 16.03 -15.38
C ASN A 125 2.65 16.50 -14.28
N ALA A 126 2.27 16.40 -13.00
CA ALA A 126 3.12 16.80 -11.87
C ALA A 126 4.50 16.14 -11.87
N ILE A 127 4.61 14.92 -12.41
CA ILE A 127 5.88 14.21 -12.57
C ILE A 127 6.82 14.99 -13.49
N VAL A 128 6.29 15.65 -14.52
CA VAL A 128 7.09 16.50 -15.43
C VAL A 128 7.57 17.75 -14.70
N THR A 129 6.78 18.35 -13.82
CA THR A 129 7.22 19.50 -13.01
C THR A 129 8.32 19.08 -12.02
N ILE A 130 8.17 17.91 -11.38
CA ILE A 130 9.13 17.44 -10.38
C ILE A 130 10.44 16.95 -11.03
N PHE A 131 10.38 16.23 -12.14
CA PHE A 131 11.52 15.51 -12.74
C PHE A 131 11.91 15.95 -14.16
N GLY A 132 11.08 16.74 -14.84
CA GLY A 132 11.25 17.11 -16.26
C GLY A 132 12.25 18.25 -16.53
N THR A 133 12.70 18.99 -15.52
CA THR A 133 13.66 20.11 -15.65
C THR A 133 15.13 19.68 -15.76
N THR A 134 15.42 18.46 -16.23
CA THR A 134 16.80 18.01 -16.45
C THR A 134 17.24 18.27 -17.89
N GLY A 135 17.58 19.53 -18.14
CA GLY A 135 18.57 19.85 -19.17
C GLY A 135 19.90 19.14 -18.86
N HIS A 136 20.63 18.81 -19.92
CA HIS A 136 21.90 18.09 -19.99
C HIS A 136 23.09 18.72 -19.22
N GLU A 137 22.91 19.27 -18.03
CA GLU A 137 23.98 19.93 -17.28
C GLU A 137 24.45 19.10 -16.09
N SER A 138 25.61 18.47 -16.29
CA SER A 138 26.54 17.97 -15.27
C SER A 138 26.14 16.73 -14.45
N GLY A 139 26.17 15.53 -15.06
CA GLY A 139 26.60 14.24 -14.45
C GLY A 139 26.01 13.74 -13.11
N LYS A 140 25.16 14.50 -12.41
CA LYS A 140 24.67 14.26 -11.07
C LYS A 140 23.15 14.16 -11.16
N ILE A 141 22.64 12.97 -10.88
CA ILE A 141 21.20 12.72 -10.91
C ILE A 141 20.56 13.50 -9.74
N VAL A 142 19.90 14.61 -10.05
CA VAL A 142 19.17 15.43 -9.06
C VAL A 142 17.71 14.95 -9.01
N GLY A 143 17.39 14.12 -8.02
CA GLY A 143 16.06 13.54 -7.85
C GLY A 143 15.78 13.11 -6.42
N PHE A 144 14.83 12.20 -6.25
CA PHE A 144 14.45 11.66 -4.95
C PHE A 144 15.56 10.79 -4.33
N GLY A 145 15.69 10.88 -3.01
CA GLY A 145 16.64 10.13 -2.20
C GLY A 145 16.29 8.65 -2.02
N ALA A 146 17.13 7.92 -1.30
CA ALA A 146 17.00 6.48 -1.05
C ALA A 146 15.79 6.14 -0.17
N GLU A 147 15.32 7.10 0.63
CA GLU A 147 14.18 6.97 1.53
C GLU A 147 12.92 7.63 0.98
N GLN A 148 12.94 8.05 -0.29
CA GLN A 148 11.82 8.67 -0.99
C GLN A 148 11.36 7.76 -2.13
N VAL A 149 10.05 7.61 -2.29
CA VAL A 149 9.48 6.69 -3.31
C VAL A 149 8.26 7.29 -3.98
N ILE A 150 8.07 6.92 -5.25
CA ILE A 150 6.84 7.12 -5.98
C ILE A 150 6.07 5.80 -5.96
N LEU A 151 4.87 5.82 -5.42
CA LEU A 151 3.96 4.68 -5.42
C LEU A 151 2.93 4.85 -6.54
N VAL A 152 2.80 3.80 -7.34
CA VAL A 152 1.80 3.69 -8.40
C VAL A 152 0.92 2.47 -8.17
N ARG A 153 -0.30 2.50 -8.70
CA ARG A 153 -1.29 1.45 -8.49
C ARG A 153 -0.87 0.12 -9.15
N ASP A 154 -0.40 0.16 -10.38
CA ASP A 154 0.00 -1.02 -11.16
C ASP A 154 1.19 -0.79 -12.09
N ASP A 155 1.62 -1.86 -12.75
CA ASP A 155 2.75 -1.86 -13.68
C ASP A 155 2.51 -1.02 -14.94
N TYR A 156 1.25 -0.81 -15.34
CA TYR A 156 0.92 0.04 -16.47
C TYR A 156 1.24 1.50 -16.15
N ALA A 157 0.73 1.97 -15.01
CA ALA A 157 1.04 3.31 -14.49
C ALA A 157 2.55 3.50 -14.26
N ARG A 158 3.25 2.45 -13.79
CA ARG A 158 4.71 2.47 -13.65
C ARG A 158 5.42 2.73 -14.97
N LYS A 159 5.07 2.00 -16.03
CA LYS A 159 5.69 2.14 -17.36
C LYS A 159 5.50 3.54 -17.93
N GLU A 160 4.30 4.12 -17.77
CA GLU A 160 3.99 5.47 -18.24
C GLU A 160 4.89 6.53 -17.58
N ILE A 161 5.14 6.41 -16.27
CA ILE A 161 5.95 7.42 -15.56
C ILE A 161 7.45 7.18 -15.65
N LEU A 162 7.89 5.95 -15.94
CA LEU A 162 9.31 5.62 -16.05
C LEU A 162 10.01 6.43 -17.15
N GLU A 163 9.31 6.81 -18.21
CA GLU A 163 9.84 7.66 -19.28
C GLU A 163 10.21 9.06 -18.78
N TYR A 164 9.41 9.62 -17.86
CA TYR A 164 9.62 10.97 -17.32
C TYR A 164 10.58 10.97 -16.13
N VAL A 165 10.44 10.00 -15.23
CA VAL A 165 11.26 9.90 -14.01
C VAL A 165 12.66 9.34 -14.34
N GLY A 166 12.76 8.41 -15.28
CA GLY A 166 13.99 7.69 -15.58
C GLY A 166 14.59 7.06 -14.34
N LYS A 167 15.90 7.29 -14.13
CA LYS A 167 16.62 6.83 -12.92
C LYS A 167 16.60 7.85 -11.79
N GLN A 168 15.72 8.85 -11.79
CA GLN A 168 15.71 9.96 -10.82
C GLN A 168 15.02 9.63 -9.48
N ALA A 169 14.14 8.63 -9.44
CA ALA A 169 13.46 8.21 -8.22
C ALA A 169 13.25 6.70 -8.19
N LEU A 170 12.94 6.15 -7.01
CA LEU A 170 12.43 4.80 -6.88
C LEU A 170 10.94 4.80 -7.21
N VAL A 171 10.53 3.94 -8.13
CA VAL A 171 9.12 3.77 -8.51
C VAL A 171 8.70 2.34 -8.19
N LEU A 172 7.71 2.19 -7.33
CA LEU A 172 7.20 0.89 -6.89
C LEU A 172 5.69 0.81 -7.07
N THR A 173 5.20 -0.38 -7.39
CA THR A 173 3.76 -0.64 -7.25
C THR A 173 3.37 -0.78 -5.78
N ILE A 174 2.09 -0.57 -5.47
CA ILE A 174 1.56 -0.77 -4.10
C ILE A 174 1.78 -2.21 -3.60
N LEU A 175 1.76 -3.19 -4.52
CA LEU A 175 2.02 -4.58 -4.18
C LEU A 175 3.48 -4.80 -3.78
N GLU A 176 4.42 -4.21 -4.53
CA GLU A 176 5.86 -4.31 -4.27
C GLU A 176 6.31 -3.55 -3.03
N CYS A 177 5.63 -2.45 -2.68
CA CYS A 177 5.99 -1.66 -1.50
C CYS A 177 5.50 -2.29 -0.18
N LYS A 178 4.69 -3.35 -0.25
CA LYS A 178 4.16 -4.01 0.94
C LYS A 178 5.31 -4.56 1.80
N GLY A 179 5.34 -4.14 3.07
CA GLY A 179 6.41 -4.50 4.00
C GLY A 179 7.66 -3.63 3.88
N LEU A 180 7.66 -2.60 3.03
CA LEU A 180 8.61 -1.49 3.08
C LEU A 180 8.03 -0.28 3.79
N GLU A 181 8.92 0.63 4.15
CA GLU A 181 8.59 1.95 4.67
C GLU A 181 9.56 2.97 4.09
N PHE A 182 9.08 4.20 3.95
CA PHE A 182 9.80 5.31 3.33
C PHE A 182 9.60 6.56 4.18
N GLN A 183 10.60 7.43 4.22
CA GLN A 183 10.45 8.72 4.88
C GLN A 183 9.38 9.53 4.15
N ASP A 184 9.51 9.62 2.83
CA ASP A 184 8.56 10.35 2.01
C ASP A 184 7.97 9.46 0.90
N VAL A 185 6.66 9.62 0.67
CA VAL A 185 5.90 8.88 -0.33
C VAL A 185 5.15 9.86 -1.21
N LEU A 186 5.33 9.74 -2.52
CA LEU A 186 4.48 10.37 -3.53
C LEU A 186 3.53 9.30 -4.09
N LEU A 187 2.26 9.35 -3.73
CA LEU A 187 1.21 8.54 -4.34
C LEU A 187 0.77 9.20 -5.64
N TYR A 188 1.03 8.54 -6.77
CA TYR A 188 0.79 9.09 -8.09
C TYR A 188 -0.37 8.39 -8.81
N ASN A 189 -1.32 9.20 -9.27
CA ASN A 189 -2.44 8.88 -10.15
C ASN A 189 -3.20 7.61 -9.76
N PHE A 190 -3.41 7.42 -8.46
CA PHE A 190 -4.05 6.22 -7.91
C PHE A 190 -5.52 6.15 -8.33
N PHE A 191 -6.27 7.24 -8.18
CA PHE A 191 -7.69 7.28 -8.53
C PHE A 191 -7.88 7.31 -10.05
N GLY A 192 -7.02 8.04 -10.77
CA GLY A 192 -7.01 8.09 -12.23
C GLY A 192 -6.80 6.73 -12.90
N THR A 193 -5.95 5.88 -12.33
CA THR A 193 -5.62 4.54 -12.85
C THR A 193 -6.51 3.44 -12.27
N SER A 194 -7.39 3.77 -11.33
CA SER A 194 -8.29 2.82 -10.70
C SER A 194 -9.39 2.35 -11.68
N PRO A 195 -9.68 1.03 -11.75
CA PRO A 195 -10.77 0.51 -12.56
C PRO A 195 -12.17 0.95 -12.07
N LEU A 196 -12.27 1.55 -10.89
CA LEU A 196 -13.54 2.04 -10.34
C LEU A 196 -14.06 3.30 -11.05
N GLN A 197 -13.16 4.17 -11.53
CA GLN A 197 -13.53 5.42 -12.22
C GLN A 197 -14.62 6.18 -11.43
N ASN A 198 -15.76 6.48 -12.06
CA ASN A 198 -16.90 7.18 -11.47
C ASN A 198 -17.57 6.47 -10.27
N ARG A 199 -17.26 5.20 -10.00
CA ARG A 199 -17.82 4.46 -8.85
C ARG A 199 -17.28 4.96 -7.51
N TRP A 200 -16.19 5.71 -7.49
CA TRP A 200 -15.71 6.40 -6.28
C TRP A 200 -16.75 7.40 -5.71
N ARG A 201 -17.72 7.84 -6.52
CA ARG A 201 -18.82 8.73 -6.08
C ARG A 201 -19.70 8.13 -4.98
N VAL A 202 -19.66 6.83 -4.74
CA VAL A 202 -20.34 6.19 -3.61
C VAL A 202 -19.86 6.74 -2.25
N VAL A 203 -18.66 7.31 -2.18
CA VAL A 203 -18.18 8.01 -0.97
C VAL A 203 -19.07 9.20 -0.61
N TYR A 204 -19.73 9.84 -1.57
CA TYR A 204 -20.70 10.90 -1.28
C TYR A 204 -21.96 10.39 -0.56
N GLU A 205 -22.36 9.14 -0.77
CA GLU A 205 -23.46 8.54 0.01
C GLU A 205 -23.10 8.54 1.50
N TYR A 206 -21.88 8.11 1.83
CA TYR A 206 -21.39 8.16 3.21
C TYR A 206 -21.29 9.58 3.74
N MET A 207 -20.78 10.53 2.94
CA MET A 207 -20.71 11.93 3.35
C MET A 207 -22.12 12.51 3.62
N ASN A 208 -23.12 12.10 2.84
CA ASN A 208 -24.51 12.49 3.05
C ASN A 208 -25.07 11.89 4.34
N GLU A 209 -24.82 10.60 4.62
CA GLU A 209 -25.25 9.93 5.86
C GLU A 209 -24.63 10.51 7.13
N GLN A 210 -23.46 11.15 7.02
CA GLN A 210 -22.75 11.80 8.13
C GLN A 210 -23.01 13.31 8.21
N ASP A 211 -24.01 13.83 7.48
CA ASP A 211 -24.35 15.26 7.41
C ASP A 211 -23.15 16.16 7.01
N MET A 212 -22.24 15.64 6.16
CA MET A 212 -21.03 16.33 5.72
C MET A 212 -21.21 17.11 4.40
N LEU A 213 -22.32 16.88 3.70
CA LEU A 213 -22.68 17.58 2.46
C LEU A 213 -23.60 18.77 2.76
N GLU A 214 -23.35 19.89 2.10
CA GLU A 214 -24.26 21.03 2.16
C GLU A 214 -25.49 20.75 1.28
N HIS A 215 -26.69 21.13 1.73
CA HIS A 215 -27.95 20.90 1.00
C HIS A 215 -28.00 21.52 -0.41
N THR A 216 -27.07 22.41 -0.73
CA THR A 216 -26.87 23.06 -2.04
C THR A 216 -26.01 22.24 -3.00
N GLU A 217 -25.26 21.24 -2.53
CA GLU A 217 -24.49 20.33 -3.38
C GLU A 217 -25.39 19.19 -3.86
N SER A 218 -26.20 19.43 -4.88
CA SER A 218 -26.98 18.39 -5.59
C SER A 218 -26.07 17.49 -6.43
N LYS A 219 -25.10 16.83 -5.79
CA LYS A 219 -24.22 15.84 -6.41
C LYS A 219 -25.02 14.56 -6.61
N SER A 220 -25.15 14.10 -7.86
CA SER A 220 -25.65 12.74 -8.13
C SER A 220 -24.61 11.72 -7.66
N PHE A 221 -25.02 10.80 -6.79
CA PHE A 221 -24.20 9.69 -6.32
C PHE A 221 -24.99 8.37 -6.34
N PRO A 222 -24.34 7.25 -6.68
CA PRO A 222 -24.97 5.94 -6.62
C PRO A 222 -25.09 5.49 -5.16
N SER A 223 -26.10 4.66 -4.87
CA SER A 223 -26.12 3.92 -3.61
C SER A 223 -25.19 2.73 -3.64
N PHE A 224 -24.65 2.38 -2.48
CA PHE A 224 -23.75 1.26 -2.33
C PHE A 224 -24.45 -0.04 -2.72
N ASN A 225 -23.73 -0.85 -3.47
CA ASN A 225 -24.18 -2.15 -3.93
C ASN A 225 -22.98 -3.06 -4.09
N ASP A 226 -22.94 -4.14 -3.32
CA ASP A 226 -21.81 -5.07 -3.26
C ASP A 226 -21.40 -5.59 -4.65
N SER A 227 -22.36 -5.96 -5.50
CA SER A 227 -22.08 -6.47 -6.85
C SER A 227 -21.45 -5.42 -7.77
N LYS A 228 -21.85 -4.15 -7.65
CA LYS A 228 -21.33 -3.04 -8.47
C LYS A 228 -20.02 -2.48 -7.92
N HIS A 229 -19.78 -2.60 -6.61
CA HIS A 229 -18.66 -2.02 -5.90
C HIS A 229 -17.71 -3.07 -5.33
N ASN A 230 -17.76 -4.31 -5.82
CA ASN A 230 -16.91 -5.42 -5.37
C ASN A 230 -15.40 -5.11 -5.41
N ILE A 231 -14.96 -4.22 -6.31
CA ILE A 231 -13.56 -3.78 -6.43
C ILE A 231 -13.20 -2.67 -5.41
N LEU A 232 -14.18 -1.96 -4.85
CA LEU A 232 -13.94 -0.87 -3.89
C LEU A 232 -13.19 -1.35 -2.64
N CYS A 233 -13.51 -2.54 -2.14
CA CYS A 233 -12.79 -3.13 -1.01
C CYS A 233 -11.29 -3.27 -1.29
N SER A 234 -10.91 -3.81 -2.45
CA SER A 234 -9.51 -4.03 -2.78
C SER A 234 -8.76 -2.73 -3.07
N GLU A 235 -9.44 -1.73 -3.64
CA GLU A 235 -8.86 -0.41 -3.90
C GLU A 235 -8.68 0.39 -2.60
N LEU A 236 -9.64 0.37 -1.68
CA LEU A 236 -9.49 0.98 -0.35
C LEU A 236 -8.36 0.30 0.46
N LYS A 237 -8.23 -1.03 0.40
CA LYS A 237 -7.10 -1.76 1.02
C LYS A 237 -5.76 -1.37 0.40
N GLN A 238 -5.69 -1.22 -0.94
CA GLN A 238 -4.48 -0.73 -1.62
C GLN A 238 -4.11 0.69 -1.22
N LEU A 239 -5.10 1.59 -1.17
CA LEU A 239 -4.91 2.98 -0.74
C LEU A 239 -4.41 3.03 0.70
N TYR A 240 -4.99 2.24 1.59
CA TYR A 240 -4.54 2.10 2.98
C TYR A 240 -3.08 1.62 3.06
N VAL A 241 -2.71 0.59 2.28
CA VAL A 241 -1.32 0.13 2.23
C VAL A 241 -0.39 1.25 1.76
N ALA A 242 -0.74 1.97 0.70
CA ALA A 242 0.08 3.06 0.15
C ALA A 242 0.31 4.17 1.17
N VAL A 243 -0.75 4.66 1.83
CA VAL A 243 -0.68 5.71 2.85
C VAL A 243 0.20 5.28 4.02
N THR A 244 0.01 4.04 4.51
CA THR A 244 0.74 3.50 5.67
C THR A 244 2.21 3.15 5.39
N ARG A 245 2.70 3.31 4.15
CA ARG A 245 4.15 3.20 3.86
C ARG A 245 4.93 4.44 4.29
N THR A 246 4.23 5.54 4.56
CA THR A 246 4.82 6.86 4.83
C THR A 246 5.21 7.03 6.30
N ARG A 247 6.42 7.50 6.57
CA ARG A 247 6.88 7.84 7.92
C ARG A 247 6.83 9.34 8.24
N GLN A 248 7.07 10.22 7.27
CA GLN A 248 7.16 11.68 7.45
C GLN A 248 6.26 12.47 6.52
N ARG A 249 6.50 12.47 5.19
CA ARG A 249 5.73 13.30 4.24
C ARG A 249 4.99 12.45 3.23
N LEU A 250 3.68 12.63 3.15
CA LEU A 250 2.83 12.03 2.13
C LEU A 250 2.39 13.11 1.16
N TRP A 251 2.75 12.93 -0.11
CA TRP A 251 2.24 13.71 -1.22
C TRP A 251 1.30 12.86 -2.06
N ILE A 252 0.16 13.42 -2.44
CA ILE A 252 -0.83 12.77 -3.29
C ILE A 252 -0.98 13.63 -4.53
N CYS A 253 -0.83 13.03 -5.70
CA CYS A 253 -0.99 13.71 -6.98
C CYS A 253 -1.88 12.88 -7.90
N GLU A 254 -2.83 13.52 -8.57
CA GLU A 254 -3.73 12.89 -9.54
C GLU A 254 -3.71 13.68 -10.85
N ASN A 255 -3.78 12.98 -11.98
CA ASN A 255 -3.84 13.64 -13.29
C ASN A 255 -5.28 13.95 -13.72
N THR A 256 -6.25 13.20 -13.20
CA THR A 256 -7.66 13.31 -13.56
C THR A 256 -8.46 13.71 -12.34
N GLU A 257 -8.92 14.95 -12.32
CA GLU A 257 -9.68 15.49 -11.20
C GLU A 257 -10.99 14.74 -10.96
N ASP A 258 -11.69 14.32 -12.02
CA ASP A 258 -13.05 13.77 -11.91
C ASP A 258 -13.17 12.53 -11.01
N PHE A 259 -12.17 11.65 -11.01
CA PHE A 259 -12.23 10.38 -10.26
C PHE A 259 -11.76 10.52 -8.82
N CYS A 260 -10.87 11.49 -8.52
CA CYS A 260 -10.35 11.71 -7.18
C CYS A 260 -11.23 12.63 -6.32
N GLN A 261 -12.07 13.47 -6.94
CA GLN A 261 -12.93 14.43 -6.22
C GLN A 261 -13.68 13.84 -5.02
N PRO A 262 -14.35 12.66 -5.12
CA PRO A 262 -15.11 12.13 -3.98
C PRO A 262 -14.25 11.89 -2.73
N MET A 263 -13.01 11.42 -2.92
CA MET A 263 -12.07 11.18 -1.82
C MET A 263 -11.43 12.48 -1.32
N PHE A 264 -11.14 13.41 -2.22
CA PHE A 264 -10.57 14.71 -1.85
C PHE A 264 -11.56 15.57 -1.07
N ASP A 265 -12.82 15.62 -1.50
CA ASP A 265 -13.90 16.30 -0.77
C ASP A 265 -14.10 15.68 0.63
N TYR A 266 -14.09 14.35 0.71
CA TYR A 266 -14.18 13.62 1.96
C TYR A 266 -13.04 13.98 2.92
N TRP A 267 -11.79 13.95 2.44
CA TRP A 267 -10.62 14.31 3.24
C TRP A 267 -10.57 15.79 3.59
N LYS A 268 -11.04 16.67 2.70
CA LYS A 268 -11.15 18.12 2.93
C LYS A 268 -12.16 18.43 4.03
N LYS A 269 -13.36 17.84 3.99
CA LYS A 269 -14.38 18.03 5.04
C LYS A 269 -13.93 17.47 6.39
N LYS A 270 -13.13 16.40 6.42
CA LYS A 270 -12.50 15.90 7.67
C LYS A 270 -11.23 16.65 8.09
N CYS A 271 -10.80 17.68 7.34
CA CYS A 271 -9.57 18.44 7.59
C CYS A 271 -8.31 17.55 7.71
N LEU A 272 -8.21 16.52 6.86
CA LEU A 272 -7.13 15.52 6.93
C LEU A 272 -5.94 15.82 6.04
N VAL A 273 -6.13 16.65 5.01
CA VAL A 273 -5.13 16.96 3.99
C VAL A 273 -5.00 18.47 3.78
N GLN A 274 -3.84 18.89 3.31
CA GLN A 274 -3.59 20.25 2.83
C GLN A 274 -3.51 20.25 1.32
N PHE A 275 -4.11 21.23 0.67
CA PHE A 275 -3.97 21.45 -0.77
C PHE A 275 -2.86 22.47 -1.00
N LYS A 276 -1.92 22.17 -1.90
CA LYS A 276 -0.82 23.06 -2.27
C LYS A 276 -0.62 23.01 -3.77
N GLU A 277 -0.47 24.17 -4.38
CA GLU A 277 -0.04 24.29 -5.77
C GLU A 277 1.39 23.78 -5.93
N LEU A 278 1.61 22.99 -6.98
CA LEU A 278 2.94 22.49 -7.32
C LEU A 278 3.70 23.51 -8.19
N ASP A 279 4.59 24.25 -7.54
CA ASP A 279 5.56 25.13 -8.19
C ASP A 279 6.98 24.52 -8.19
N ASP A 280 7.90 25.16 -8.92
CA ASP A 280 9.30 24.72 -8.99
C ASP A 280 10.00 24.74 -7.62
N SER A 281 9.57 25.65 -6.72
CA SER A 281 10.15 25.78 -5.38
C SER A 281 9.78 24.60 -4.49
N LEU A 282 8.51 24.19 -4.49
CA LEU A 282 8.01 23.01 -3.80
C LEU A 282 8.62 21.74 -4.39
N ALA A 283 8.66 21.63 -5.72
CA ALA A 283 9.29 20.50 -6.41
C ALA A 283 10.77 20.31 -6.00
N GLN A 284 11.51 21.41 -5.82
CA GLN A 284 12.88 21.35 -5.33
C GLN A 284 12.96 20.99 -3.84
N ALA A 285 12.06 21.51 -3.00
CA ALA A 285 11.97 21.18 -1.57
C ALA A 285 11.55 19.72 -1.30
N MET A 286 10.89 19.08 -2.26
CA MET A 286 10.56 17.66 -2.22
C MET A 286 11.80 16.77 -2.37
N LYS A 287 12.85 17.20 -3.08
CA LYS A 287 14.03 16.38 -3.37
C LYS A 287 15.01 16.36 -2.19
N VAL A 288 15.24 15.19 -1.61
CA VAL A 288 16.19 14.99 -0.52
C VAL A 288 17.35 14.13 -1.00
N ALA A 289 18.57 14.67 -0.97
CA ALA A 289 19.75 13.91 -1.34
C ALA A 289 20.02 12.79 -0.33
N SER A 290 20.55 11.66 -0.80
CA SER A 290 20.99 10.55 0.05
C SER A 290 22.43 10.18 -0.22
N SER A 291 23.10 9.73 0.83
CA SER A 291 24.46 9.20 0.80
C SER A 291 24.54 7.84 0.09
N PRO A 292 25.73 7.44 -0.42
CA PRO A 292 25.93 6.11 -0.99
C PRO A 292 25.58 4.97 -0.03
N ASP A 293 25.82 5.13 1.27
CA ASP A 293 25.51 4.11 2.28
C ASP A 293 24.00 3.93 2.47
N GLU A 294 23.22 5.02 2.44
CA GLU A 294 21.76 4.97 2.47
C GLU A 294 21.21 4.25 1.24
N TRP A 295 21.75 4.56 0.04
CA TRP A 295 21.41 3.85 -1.19
C TRP A 295 21.71 2.36 -1.10
N LYS A 296 22.89 1.99 -0.59
CA LYS A 296 23.27 0.59 -0.40
C LYS A 296 22.36 -0.14 0.60
N SER A 297 22.01 0.51 1.71
CA SER A 297 21.10 -0.03 2.71
C SER A 297 19.70 -0.27 2.12
N ARG A 298 19.17 0.71 1.39
CA ARG A 298 17.90 0.59 0.67
C ARG A 298 17.93 -0.51 -0.39
N GLY A 299 19.01 -0.58 -1.17
CA GLY A 299 19.21 -1.62 -2.18
C GLY A 299 19.17 -3.03 -1.60
N LYS A 300 19.80 -3.24 -0.43
CA LYS A 300 19.71 -4.54 0.28
C LYS A 300 18.28 -4.87 0.71
N LYS A 301 17.53 -3.90 1.26
CA LYS A 301 16.12 -4.12 1.64
C LYS A 301 15.28 -4.58 0.44
N LEU A 302 15.41 -3.89 -0.70
CA LEU A 302 14.71 -4.22 -1.94
C LEU A 302 15.14 -5.58 -2.50
N TYR A 303 16.43 -5.90 -2.45
CA TYR A 303 16.97 -7.17 -2.90
C TYR A 303 16.35 -8.35 -2.13
N TYR A 304 16.26 -8.26 -0.80
CA TYR A 304 15.68 -9.33 0.03
C TYR A 304 14.17 -9.48 -0.14
N GLN A 305 13.49 -8.47 -0.67
CA GLN A 305 12.09 -8.55 -1.09
C GLN A 305 11.91 -8.98 -2.55
N ASN A 306 12.99 -9.44 -3.20
CA ASN A 306 13.02 -9.84 -4.61
C ASN A 306 12.70 -8.72 -5.61
N ASN A 307 12.76 -7.45 -5.19
CA ASN A 307 12.70 -6.32 -6.11
C ASN A 307 14.11 -6.00 -6.64
N PHE A 308 14.59 -6.88 -7.52
CA PHE A 308 15.96 -6.82 -8.03
C PHE A 308 16.21 -5.64 -8.96
N GLU A 309 15.18 -5.14 -9.65
CA GLU A 309 15.28 -4.00 -10.55
C GLU A 309 15.57 -2.71 -9.77
N MET A 310 14.72 -2.37 -8.79
CA MET A 310 14.94 -1.18 -7.96
C MET A 310 16.17 -1.32 -7.05
N ALA A 311 16.46 -2.54 -6.57
CA ALA A 311 17.71 -2.80 -5.85
C ALA A 311 18.94 -2.50 -6.71
N THR A 312 18.92 -2.86 -8.00
CA THR A 312 20.00 -2.53 -8.93
C THR A 312 20.18 -1.03 -9.06
N THR A 313 19.09 -0.27 -9.27
CA THR A 313 19.14 1.20 -9.32
C THR A 313 19.74 1.80 -8.06
N CYS A 314 19.42 1.25 -6.88
CA CYS A 314 20.03 1.68 -5.63
C CYS A 314 21.54 1.41 -5.59
N PHE A 315 22.00 0.23 -6.02
CA PHE A 315 23.43 -0.09 -6.01
C PHE A 315 24.23 0.70 -7.05
N GLU A 316 23.64 1.00 -8.21
CA GLU A 316 24.21 1.93 -9.20
C GLU A 316 24.40 3.32 -8.57
N ARG A 317 23.39 3.84 -7.85
CA ARG A 317 23.48 5.13 -7.14
C ARG A 317 24.46 5.12 -5.97
N ALA A 318 24.67 3.97 -5.34
CA ALA A 318 25.67 3.78 -4.30
C ALA A 318 27.11 3.62 -4.84
N GLY A 319 27.28 3.40 -6.16
CA GLY A 319 28.57 3.03 -6.74
C GLY A 319 29.05 1.63 -6.33
N ASP A 320 28.17 0.75 -5.88
CA ASP A 320 28.51 -0.60 -5.40
C ASP A 320 28.42 -1.63 -6.53
N SER A 321 29.50 -1.73 -7.32
CA SER A 321 29.55 -2.61 -8.50
C SER A 321 29.34 -4.10 -8.21
N TYR A 322 29.70 -4.56 -7.00
CA TYR A 322 29.51 -5.96 -6.61
C TYR A 322 28.02 -6.26 -6.41
N TRP A 323 27.35 -5.44 -5.61
CA TRP A 323 25.92 -5.61 -5.34
C TRP A 323 25.06 -5.31 -6.57
N GLU A 324 25.47 -4.37 -7.40
CA GLU A 324 24.84 -4.11 -8.71
C GLU A 324 24.82 -5.37 -9.58
N LYS A 325 26.00 -5.98 -9.82
CA LYS A 325 26.11 -7.22 -10.63
C LYS A 325 25.32 -8.37 -10.00
N ARG A 326 25.38 -8.50 -8.68
CA ARG A 326 24.64 -9.53 -7.94
C ARG A 326 23.12 -9.35 -8.09
N SER A 327 22.63 -8.12 -7.99
CA SER A 327 21.20 -7.81 -8.16
C SER A 327 20.73 -8.06 -9.59
N LYS A 328 21.51 -7.64 -10.59
CA LYS A 328 21.24 -7.93 -12.01
C LYS A 328 21.15 -9.44 -12.27
N ALA A 329 22.12 -10.22 -11.78
CA ALA A 329 22.13 -11.68 -11.93
C ALA A 329 20.93 -12.35 -11.25
N ALA A 330 20.56 -11.90 -10.04
CA ALA A 330 19.39 -12.42 -9.33
C ALA A 330 18.07 -12.10 -10.07
N GLY A 331 17.95 -10.89 -10.62
CA GLY A 331 16.82 -10.48 -11.46
C GLY A 331 16.68 -11.35 -12.72
N LEU A 332 17.79 -11.58 -13.44
CA LEU A 332 17.80 -12.46 -14.61
C LEU A 332 17.39 -13.89 -14.25
N ARG A 333 17.90 -14.42 -13.14
CA ARG A 333 17.51 -15.75 -12.65
C ARG A 333 16.02 -15.83 -12.31
N ALA A 334 15.49 -14.82 -11.63
CA ALA A 334 14.07 -14.76 -11.28
C ALA A 334 13.17 -14.69 -12.52
N THR A 335 13.58 -13.93 -13.54
CA THR A 335 12.87 -13.88 -14.83
C THR A 335 12.95 -15.21 -15.57
N ALA A 336 14.11 -15.86 -15.63
CA ALA A 336 14.27 -17.18 -16.26
C ALA A 336 13.39 -18.25 -15.58
N ASN A 337 13.33 -18.27 -14.26
CA ASN A 337 12.46 -19.19 -13.52
C ASN A 337 10.98 -18.93 -13.84
N ARG A 338 10.55 -17.66 -13.89
CA ARG A 338 9.17 -17.31 -14.25
C ARG A 338 8.80 -17.77 -15.67
N LEU A 339 9.72 -17.65 -16.62
CA LEU A 339 9.51 -18.12 -18.00
C LEU A 339 9.44 -19.66 -18.09
N HIS A 340 10.22 -20.36 -17.27
CA HIS A 340 10.19 -21.82 -17.21
C HIS A 340 8.86 -22.35 -16.64
N ASP A 341 8.24 -21.61 -15.71
CA ASP A 341 6.96 -21.98 -15.10
C ASP A 341 5.73 -21.59 -15.95
N LEU A 342 5.94 -20.87 -17.06
CA LEU A 342 4.89 -20.51 -18.03
C LEU A 342 4.81 -21.56 -19.16
N ASN A 343 3.61 -21.81 -19.68
CA ASN A 343 3.45 -22.62 -20.88
C ASN A 343 4.19 -21.99 -22.08
N PRO A 344 4.63 -22.77 -23.08
CA PRO A 344 5.43 -22.27 -24.21
C PRO A 344 4.77 -21.12 -24.99
N GLU A 345 3.43 -21.06 -25.03
CA GLU A 345 2.67 -20.01 -25.71
C GLU A 345 2.68 -18.67 -24.94
N ASP A 346 2.77 -18.71 -23.61
CA ASP A 346 2.79 -17.52 -22.75
C ASP A 346 4.20 -16.92 -22.59
N ALA A 347 5.25 -17.75 -22.76
CA ALA A 347 6.64 -17.31 -22.68
C ALA A 347 7.04 -16.33 -23.80
N ASN A 348 6.40 -16.45 -24.98
CA ASN A 348 6.67 -15.59 -26.15
C ASN A 348 6.08 -14.17 -26.03
N ALA A 349 5.14 -13.92 -25.12
CA ALA A 349 4.55 -12.60 -24.90
C ALA A 349 5.30 -11.74 -23.88
N VAL A 350 6.29 -12.33 -23.18
CA VAL A 350 7.07 -11.69 -22.11
C VAL A 350 8.47 -11.25 -22.59
N LEU A 351 8.92 -11.76 -23.74
CA LEU A 351 10.08 -11.25 -24.49
C LEU A 351 9.67 -10.01 -25.30
#